data_AF-A0A936PEX6-F1
#
_entry.id   AF-A0A936PEX6-F1
#
_cell.length_a   1.000
_cell.length_b   1.000
_cell.length_c   1.000
_cell.angle_alpha   90.00
_cell.angle_beta   90.00
_cell.angle_gamma   90.00
#
_symmetry.space_group_name_H-M   'P 1'
#
loop_
_entity.id
_entity.type
_entity.pdbx_description
1 polymer ?
#
loop_
_entity_poly.entity_id
_entity_poly.type
_entity_poly.pdbx_seq_one_letter_code
_entity_poly.pdbx_strand_id
1 'polypeptide(L)'
;MIFERDTYACSLCGARRPREFVHRNRAGAYICHPCWAVQRRQGFWEVAWIRLRLATHRASRTALLVALGGISVTAIVLILVMLMA
;
A
#
# COMPACT_ATOMS: atom_id res chain seq x y z
N MET A 1 11.18 0.50 -16.02
CA MET A 1 10.52 -0.79 -15.70
C MET A 1 9.44 -0.52 -14.66
N ILE A 2 8.19 -0.69 -15.06
CA ILE A 2 7.02 -0.46 -14.20
C ILE A 2 6.97 -1.64 -13.22
N PHE A 3 7.10 -1.36 -11.93
CA PHE A 3 6.94 -2.35 -10.87
C PHE A 3 5.54 -2.97 -10.98
N GLU A 4 5.41 -4.14 -11.59
CA GLU A 4 4.28 -5.04 -11.36
C GLU A 4 4.21 -5.27 -9.85
N ARG A 5 3.16 -4.75 -9.24
CA ARG A 5 2.94 -4.91 -7.80
C ARG A 5 2.57 -6.36 -7.59
N ASP A 6 3.54 -7.20 -7.25
CA ASP A 6 3.29 -8.58 -6.84
C ASP A 6 2.32 -8.58 -5.65
N THR A 7 1.03 -8.76 -5.95
CA THR A 7 -0.01 -8.96 -4.95
C THR A 7 -0.20 -10.46 -4.79
N TYR A 8 -0.06 -10.94 -3.56
CA TYR A 8 -0.24 -12.34 -3.21
C TYR A 8 -1.61 -12.56 -2.58
N ALA A 9 -2.26 -13.66 -2.92
CA ALA A 9 -3.52 -14.06 -2.29
C ALA A 9 -3.24 -14.67 -0.91
N CYS A 10 -3.93 -14.18 0.11
CA CYS A 10 -3.91 -14.81 1.43
C CYS A 10 -4.56 -16.20 1.36
N SER A 11 -3.87 -17.24 1.80
CA SER A 11 -4.37 -18.62 1.82
C SER A 11 -5.53 -18.85 2.81
N LEU A 12 -5.75 -17.92 3.76
CA LEU A 12 -6.82 -18.04 4.76
C LEU A 12 -8.09 -17.29 4.37
N CYS A 13 -7.98 -16.08 3.80
CA CYS A 13 -9.14 -15.24 3.50
C CYS A 13 -9.29 -14.87 2.02
N GLY A 14 -8.42 -15.36 1.15
CA GLY A 14 -8.44 -15.09 -0.30
C GLY A 14 -8.06 -13.66 -0.71
N ALA A 15 -7.98 -12.72 0.24
CA ALA A 15 -7.70 -11.32 -0.06
C ALA A 15 -6.31 -11.16 -0.70
N ARG A 16 -6.25 -10.51 -1.86
CA ARG A 16 -5.00 -10.12 -2.52
C ARG A 16 -4.40 -8.91 -1.82
N ARG A 17 -3.15 -9.05 -1.36
CA ARG A 17 -2.41 -8.01 -0.63
C ARG A 17 -1.00 -7.87 -1.21
N PRO A 18 -0.40 -6.66 -1.16
CA PRO A 18 1.00 -6.48 -1.56
C PRO A 18 1.95 -7.35 -0.75
N ARG A 19 3.14 -7.64 -1.29
CA ARG A 19 4.21 -8.39 -0.62
C ARG A 19 4.49 -7.90 0.80
N GLU A 20 4.52 -6.58 1.02
CA GLU A 20 4.80 -6.00 2.35
C GLU A 20 3.73 -6.36 3.41
N PHE A 21 2.54 -6.79 2.98
CA PHE A 21 1.41 -7.10 3.84
C PHE A 21 1.07 -8.60 3.93
N VAL A 22 1.98 -9.47 3.50
CA VAL A 22 1.85 -10.92 3.60
C VAL A 22 3.08 -11.56 4.24
N HIS A 23 2.85 -12.60 5.02
CA HIS A 23 3.87 -13.49 5.60
C HIS A 23 3.88 -14.79 4.84
N ARG A 24 5.07 -15.31 4.53
CA ARG A 24 5.21 -16.67 4.01
C ARG A 24 5.38 -17.63 5.18
N ASN A 25 4.50 -18.62 5.29
CA ASN A 25 4.62 -19.65 6.33
C ASN A 25 5.66 -20.73 5.92
N ARG A 26 5.96 -21.68 6.82
CA ARG A 26 6.90 -22.78 6.55
C ARG A 26 6.46 -23.69 5.39
N ALA A 27 5.16 -23.78 5.12
CA ALA A 27 4.60 -24.53 3.99
C ALA A 27 4.66 -23.74 2.66
N GLY A 28 5.25 -22.54 2.65
CA GLY A 28 5.38 -21.71 1.46
C GLY A 28 4.14 -20.91 1.10
N ALA A 29 3.05 -21.01 1.85
CA ALA A 29 1.80 -20.28 1.63
C ALA A 29 1.86 -18.84 2.18
N TYR A 30 1.16 -17.92 1.51
CA TYR A 30 1.09 -16.51 1.88
C TYR A 30 -0.11 -16.25 2.80
N ILE A 31 0.12 -15.61 3.94
CA ILE A 31 -0.91 -15.26 4.92
C ILE A 31 -0.85 -13.75 5.17
N CYS A 32 -1.96 -13.03 5.06
CA CYS A 32 -1.97 -11.60 5.35
C CYS A 32 -1.80 -11.32 6.86
N HIS A 33 -1.19 -10.18 7.22
CA HIS A 33 -0.96 -9.80 8.62
C HIS A 33 -2.21 -9.93 9.53
N PRO A 34 -3.44 -9.53 9.12
CA PRO A 34 -4.62 -9.71 9.96
C PRO A 34 -4.92 -11.18 10.28
N CYS A 35 -4.85 -12.07 9.28
CA CYS A 35 -5.11 -13.49 9.49
C CYS A 35 -4.00 -14.14 10.31
N TRP A 36 -2.76 -13.68 10.15
CA TRP A 36 -1.63 -14.13 10.95
C TRP A 36 -1.74 -13.70 12.42
N ALA A 37 -2.18 -12.46 12.68
CA ALA A 37 -2.46 -11.96 14.02
C ALA A 37 -3.56 -12.78 14.71
N VAL A 38 -4.65 -13.08 14.01
CA VAL A 38 -5.72 -13.96 14.50
C VAL A 38 -5.18 -15.36 14.81
N GLN A 39 -4.34 -15.93 13.94
CA GLN A 39 -3.73 -17.25 14.14
C GLN A 39 -2.82 -17.28 15.38
N ARG A 40 -2.12 -16.16 15.66
CA ARG A 40 -1.28 -16.01 16.86
C ARG A 40 -2.04 -15.57 18.12
N ARG A 41 -3.37 -15.47 18.05
CA ARG A 41 -4.22 -14.91 19.13
C ARG A 41 -3.74 -13.55 19.64
N GLN A 42 -3.18 -12.76 18.73
CA GLN A 42 -2.89 -11.35 19.00
C GLN A 42 -4.22 -10.62 19.26
N GLY A 43 -4.24 -9.77 20.28
CA GLY A 43 -5.45 -9.13 20.78
C GLY A 43 -6.13 -8.25 19.73
N PHE A 44 -7.38 -7.87 19.98
CA PHE A 44 -8.18 -7.03 19.08
C PHE A 44 -7.45 -5.73 18.66
N TRP A 45 -6.62 -5.19 19.56
CA TRP A 45 -5.79 -4.00 19.31
C TRP A 45 -4.75 -4.19 18.21
N GLU A 46 -4.06 -5.34 18.16
CA GLU A 46 -3.05 -5.62 17.14
C GLU A 46 -3.72 -5.73 15.76
N VAL A 47 -4.88 -6.40 15.70
CA VAL A 47 -5.69 -6.49 14.47
C VAL A 47 -6.16 -5.12 14.01
N ALA A 48 -6.65 -4.28 14.93
CA ALA A 48 -7.10 -2.92 14.62
C ALA A 48 -5.95 -2.04 14.11
N TRP A 49 -4.79 -2.12 14.75
CA TRP A 49 -3.59 -1.38 14.35
C TRP A 49 -3.11 -1.76 12.95
N ILE A 50 -3.09 -3.06 12.62
CA ILE A 50 -2.74 -3.55 11.28
C ILE A 50 -3.71 -3.00 10.23
N ARG A 51 -5.02 -2.97 10.53
CA ARG A 51 -6.03 -2.40 9.62
C ARG A 51 -5.82 -0.90 9.40
N LEU A 52 -5.58 -0.15 10.47
CA LEU A 52 -5.31 1.28 10.41
C LEU A 52 -4.06 1.58 9.57
N ARG A 53 -2.97 0.85 9.80
CA ARG A 53 -1.72 0.97 9.02
C ARG A 53 -1.93 0.68 7.53
N LEU A 54 -2.80 -0.28 7.22
CA LEU A 54 -3.14 -0.58 5.82
C LEU A 54 -3.90 0.56 5.15
N ALA A 55 -4.81 1.20 5.90
CA ALA A 55 -5.59 2.33 5.41
C ALA A 55 -4.72 3.57 5.21
N THR A 56 -3.83 3.89 6.17
CA THR A 56 -2.90 5.01 6.04
C THR A 56 -1.93 4.81 4.89
N HIS A 57 -1.40 3.59 4.67
CA HIS A 57 -0.53 3.33 3.53
C HIS A 57 -1.21 3.57 2.17
N ARG A 58 -2.50 3.23 2.05
CA ARG A 58 -3.28 3.57 0.84
C ARG A 58 -3.42 5.08 0.68
N ALA A 59 -3.79 5.77 1.76
CA ALA A 59 -3.94 7.22 1.76
C ALA A 59 -2.63 7.94 1.40
N SER A 60 -1.50 7.47 1.93
CA SER A 60 -0.17 8.00 1.63
C SER A 60 0.20 7.78 0.16
N ARG A 61 -0.09 6.63 -0.45
CA ARG A 61 0.17 6.41 -1.88
C ARG A 61 -0.68 7.32 -2.77
N THR A 62 -1.94 7.53 -2.43
CA THR A 62 -2.78 8.51 -3.16
C THR A 62 -2.27 9.93 -2.98
N ALA A 63 -1.87 10.31 -1.76
CA ALA A 63 -1.32 11.64 -1.50
C ALA A 63 -0.01 11.88 -2.26
N LEU A 64 0.87 10.88 -2.35
CA LEU A 64 2.12 10.99 -3.10
C LEU A 64 1.87 11.14 -4.61
N LEU A 65 0.91 10.40 -5.17
CA LEU A 65 0.51 10.53 -6.56
C LEU A 65 -0.10 11.91 -6.86
N VAL A 66 -0.94 12.43 -5.95
CA VAL A 66 -1.52 13.77 -6.07
C VAL A 66 -0.45 14.85 -5.94
N ALA A 67 0.50 14.72 -5.00
CA ALA A 67 1.60 15.66 -4.84
C ALA A 67 2.50 15.71 -6.09
N LEU A 68 2.88 14.55 -6.65
CA LEU A 68 3.66 14.48 -7.89
C LEU A 68 2.89 15.05 -9.09
N GLY A 69 1.58 14.79 -9.18
CA GLY A 69 0.70 15.39 -10.20
C GLY A 69 0.58 16.90 -10.06
N GLY A 70 0.40 17.42 -8.84
CA GLY A 70 0.28 18.85 -8.56
C GLY A 70 1.56 19.63 -8.84
N ILE A 71 2.73 19.09 -8.48
CA ILE A 71 4.05 19.69 -8.77
C ILE A 71 4.29 19.74 -10.29
N SER A 72 3.84 18.73 -11.03
CA SER A 72 3.97 18.70 -12.49
C SER A 72 3.13 19.81 -13.14
N VAL A 73 1.91 20.06 -12.65
CA VAL A 73 1.03 21.11 -13.18
C VAL A 73 1.58 22.50 -12.90
N THR A 74 2.05 22.77 -11.67
CA THR A 74 2.61 24.09 -11.33
C THR A 74 3.92 24.37 -12.07
N ALA A 75 4.77 23.35 -12.27
CA ALA A 75 5.98 23.48 -13.08
C ALA A 75 5.67 23.79 -14.56
N ILE A 76 4.67 23.11 -15.16
CA ILE A 76 4.24 23.38 -16.55
C ILE A 76 3.73 24.82 -16.70
N VAL A 77 2.91 25.29 -15.75
CA VAL A 77 2.39 26.68 -15.79
C VAL A 77 3.54 27.69 -15.69
N LEU A 78 4.52 27.48 -14.81
CA LEU A 78 5.70 28.35 -14.69
C LEU A 78 6.54 28.41 -15.97
N ILE A 79 6.75 27.27 -16.64
CA ILE A 79 7.48 27.21 -17.92
C ILE A 79 6.71 27.95 -19.01
N LEU A 80 5.38 27.76 -19.09
CA LEU A 80 4.54 28.46 -20.06
C LEU A 80 4.54 29.98 -19.83
N VAL A 81 4.51 30.44 -18.58
CA VAL A 81 4.62 31.86 -18.23
C VAL A 81 5.96 32.44 -18.68
N MET A 82 7.07 31.72 -18.49
CA MET A 82 8.39 32.18 -18.95
C MET A 82 8.56 32.23 -20.47
N LEU A 83 7.85 31.40 -21.24
CA LEU A 83 7.91 31.40 -22.70
C LEU A 83 7.13 32.55 -23.35
N MET A 84 6.22 33.19 -22.61
CA MET A 84 5.45 34.34 -23.08
C MET A 84 6.00 35.69 -22.63
N ALA A 85 7.01 35.70 -21.76
CA ALA A 85 7.73 36.89 -21.31
C ALA A 85 8.95 37.15 -22.21
#